data_AF-A0A2H6AY65-F1
#
_entry.id   AF-A0A2H6AY65-F1
#
_cell.length_a   1.000
_cell.length_b   1.000
_cell.length_c   1.000
_cell.angle_alpha   90.00
_cell.angle_beta   90.00
_cell.angle_gamma   90.00
#
_symmetry.space_group_name_H-M   'P 1'
#
loop_
_entity.id
_entity.type
_entity.pdbx_description
1 polymer ?
#
loop_
_entity_poly.entity_id
_entity_poly.type
_entity_poly.pdbx_seq_one_letter_code
_entity_poly.pdbx_strand_id
1 'polypeptide(L)'
;MTGPKSHSKLVRFLLRHALLGIAFGWTLLALLLYADLFGLAGLVRTSDHGWLAVALLAFGFAVTFGSAAMGTAVFLLEREEEGEDRDP
;
A
#
# COMPACT_ATOMS: atom_id res chain seq x y z
N MET A 1 -21.80 -28.70 8.75
CA MET A 1 -20.87 -27.81 9.50
C MET A 1 -19.80 -27.28 8.53
N THR A 2 -20.09 -26.23 7.77
CA THR A 2 -19.15 -25.62 6.80
C THR A 2 -18.49 -24.40 7.45
N GLY A 3 -17.21 -24.52 7.81
CA GLY A 3 -16.45 -23.44 8.44
C GLY A 3 -16.20 -22.24 7.52
N PRO A 4 -15.83 -21.07 8.09
CA PRO A 4 -15.64 -19.80 7.38
C PRO A 4 -14.40 -19.88 6.46
N LYS A 5 -14.60 -20.10 5.16
CA LYS A 5 -13.50 -20.29 4.18
C LYS A 5 -13.51 -19.29 3.01
N SER A 6 -14.49 -18.38 2.92
CA SER A 6 -14.52 -17.32 1.88
C SER A 6 -13.79 -16.04 2.32
N HIS A 7 -14.00 -15.58 3.56
CA HIS A 7 -13.50 -14.28 4.02
C HIS A 7 -11.97 -14.23 4.11
N SER A 8 -11.32 -15.34 4.45
CA SER A 8 -9.87 -15.42 4.60
C SER A 8 -9.12 -15.29 3.27
N LYS A 9 -9.74 -15.68 2.14
CA LYS A 9 -9.15 -15.51 0.81
C LYS A 9 -9.18 -14.05 0.38
N LEU A 10 -10.26 -13.33 0.69
CA LEU A 10 -10.39 -11.91 0.41
C LEU A 10 -9.37 -11.08 1.20
N VAL A 11 -9.28 -11.31 2.50
CA VAL A 11 -8.30 -10.62 3.36
C VAL A 11 -6.88 -10.88 2.88
N ARG A 12 -6.56 -12.11 2.47
CA ARG A 12 -5.24 -12.46 1.92
C ARG A 12 -4.96 -11.80 0.56
N PHE A 13 -5.98 -11.65 -0.28
CA PHE A 13 -5.89 -10.96 -1.57
C PHE A 13 -5.63 -9.46 -1.37
N LEU A 14 -6.41 -8.82 -0.51
CA LEU A 14 -6.25 -7.42 -0.09
C LEU A 14 -4.86 -7.18 0.51
N LEU A 15 -4.42 -8.01 1.44
CA LEU A 15 -3.09 -7.90 2.05
C LEU A 15 -1.96 -8.02 1.02
N ARG A 16 -2.08 -8.89 0.02
CA ARG A 16 -1.08 -8.98 -1.06
C ARG A 16 -1.00 -7.70 -1.88
N HIS A 17 -2.13 -7.10 -2.23
CA HIS A 17 -2.16 -5.83 -2.96
C HIS A 17 -1.66 -4.68 -2.09
N ALA A 18 -2.01 -4.66 -0.80
CA ALA A 18 -1.48 -3.72 0.17
C ALA A 18 0.06 -3.77 0.20
N LEU A 19 0.63 -4.98 0.30
CA LEU A 19 2.08 -5.19 0.34
C LEU A 19 2.76 -4.73 -0.97
N LEU A 20 2.13 -4.96 -2.13
CA LEU A 20 2.63 -4.44 -3.40
C LEU A 20 2.63 -2.90 -3.42
N GLY A 21 1.54 -2.27 -2.94
CA GLY A 21 1.46 -0.83 -2.79
C GLY A 21 2.52 -0.27 -1.84
N ILE A 22 2.72 -0.91 -0.68
CA ILE A 22 3.75 -0.53 0.29
C ILE A 22 5.16 -0.64 -0.33
N ALA A 23 5.46 -1.74 -1.01
CA ALA A 23 6.76 -1.93 -1.66
C ALA A 23 7.02 -0.84 -2.72
N PHE A 24 6.00 -0.49 -3.51
CA PHE A 24 6.08 0.61 -4.46
C PHE A 24 6.29 1.96 -3.76
N GLY A 25 5.53 2.24 -2.70
CA GLY A 25 5.66 3.45 -1.90
C GLY A 25 7.04 3.60 -1.26
N TRP A 26 7.62 2.53 -0.73
CA TRP A 26 8.98 2.55 -0.19
C TRP A 26 10.05 2.72 -1.27
N THR A 27 9.86 2.13 -2.45
CA THR A 27 10.76 2.36 -3.59
C THR A 27 10.75 3.83 -4.00
N LEU A 28 9.56 4.45 -4.05
CA LEU A 28 9.42 5.86 -4.34
C LEU A 28 10.03 6.74 -3.23
N LEU A 29 9.81 6.41 -1.95
CA LEU A 29 10.43 7.10 -0.83
C LEU A 29 11.97 7.04 -0.91
N ALA A 30 12.53 5.87 -1.19
CA ALA A 30 13.97 5.71 -1.35
C ALA A 30 14.50 6.58 -2.51
N LEU A 31 13.77 6.65 -3.62
CA LEU A 31 14.12 7.52 -4.75
C LEU A 31 14.07 9.01 -4.37
N LEU A 32 13.04 9.44 -3.62
CA LEU A 32 12.91 10.81 -3.12
C LEU A 32 14.07 11.20 -2.20
N LEU A 33 14.45 10.31 -1.28
CA LEU A 33 15.59 10.52 -0.39
C LEU A 33 16.92 10.50 -1.15
N TYR A 34 17.06 9.64 -2.17
CA TYR A 34 18.26 9.59 -3.00
C TYR A 34 18.44 10.85 -3.85
N ALA A 35 17.36 11.35 -4.45
CA ALA A 35 17.37 12.55 -5.27
C ALA A 35 17.39 13.86 -4.46
N ASP A 36 17.36 13.77 -3.13
CA ASP A 36 17.15 14.89 -2.19
C ASP A 36 16.01 15.83 -2.66
N LEU A 37 14.91 15.21 -3.11
CA LEU A 37 13.80 15.94 -3.68
C LEU A 37 13.21 16.87 -2.61
N PHE A 38 13.07 18.16 -2.90
CA PHE A 38 12.63 19.19 -1.94
C PHE A 38 13.49 19.33 -0.67
N GLY A 39 14.74 18.84 -0.66
CA GLY A 39 15.60 18.88 0.52
C GLY A 39 15.18 17.88 1.62
N LEU A 40 14.39 16.85 1.26
CA LEU A 40 13.92 15.81 2.18
C LEU A 40 15.06 15.06 2.87
N ALA A 41 16.14 14.74 2.15
CA ALA A 41 17.29 14.07 2.74
C ALA A 41 18.07 15.04 3.63
N GLY A 42 18.14 16.32 3.26
CA GLY A 42 18.62 17.39 4.12
C GLY A 42 17.84 17.48 5.44
N LEU A 43 16.50 17.44 5.37
CA LEU A 43 15.60 17.53 6.54
C LEU A 43 15.72 16.33 7.50
N VAL A 44 15.90 15.14 6.93
CA VAL A 44 16.19 13.92 7.69
C VAL A 44 17.54 14.03 8.40
N ARG A 45 18.56 14.61 7.75
CA ARG A 45 19.92 14.72 8.29
C ARG A 45 20.08 15.81 9.35
N THR A 46 19.30 16.88 9.29
CA THR A 46 19.32 17.96 10.30
C THR A 46 18.52 17.62 11.55
N SER A 47 17.68 16.59 11.51
CA SER A 47 16.92 16.13 12.67
C SER A 47 17.80 15.27 13.58
N ASP A 48 17.84 15.56 14.88
CA ASP A 48 18.52 14.74 15.91
C ASP A 48 18.07 13.26 15.89
N HIS A 49 16.88 13.01 15.35
CA HIS A 49 16.31 11.68 15.16
C HIS A 49 15.94 11.42 13.69
N GLY A 50 16.88 11.60 12.77
CA GLY A 50 16.67 11.34 11.34
C GLY A 50 16.09 9.95 11.03
N TRP A 51 16.46 8.92 11.80
CA TRP A 51 15.89 7.58 11.64
C TRP A 51 14.38 7.52 11.95
N LEU A 52 13.90 8.30 12.92
CA LEU A 52 12.48 8.40 13.27
C LEU A 52 11.71 9.12 12.17
N ALA A 53 12.30 10.17 11.58
CA ALA A 53 11.71 10.85 10.43
C ALA A 53 11.53 9.88 9.26
N VAL A 54 12.57 9.09 8.93
CA VAL A 54 12.48 8.07 7.87
C VAL A 54 11.41 7.02 8.22
N ALA A 55 11.32 6.58 9.46
CA ALA A 55 10.31 5.61 9.89
C ALA A 55 8.88 6.15 9.73
N LEU A 56 8.65 7.41 10.13
CA LEU A 56 7.35 8.06 9.98
C LEU A 56 6.98 8.29 8.51
N LEU A 57 7.95 8.70 7.68
CA LEU A 57 7.75 8.82 6.23
C LEU A 57 7.44 7.47 5.60
N ALA A 58 8.21 6.43 5.92
CA ALA A 58 8.00 5.08 5.44
C ALA A 58 6.63 4.54 5.85
N PHE A 59 6.19 4.83 7.07
CA PHE A 59 4.86 4.50 7.55
C PHE A 59 3.76 5.26 6.79
N GLY A 60 3.90 6.57 6.62
CA GLY A 60 2.96 7.38 5.86
C GLY A 60 2.80 6.89 4.42
N PHE A 61 3.92 6.64 3.72
CA PHE A 61 3.93 6.06 2.38
C PHE A 61 3.30 4.66 2.35
N ALA A 62 3.59 3.82 3.35
CA ALA A 62 2.98 2.49 3.45
C ALA A 62 1.45 2.57 3.55
N VAL A 63 0.93 3.46 4.40
CA VAL A 63 -0.52 3.67 4.56
C VAL A 63 -1.13 4.24 3.27
N THR A 64 -0.55 5.28 2.67
CA THR A 64 -1.09 5.91 1.46
C THR A 64 -1.09 4.96 0.26
N PHE A 65 0.06 4.39 -0.10
CA PHE A 65 0.17 3.52 -1.27
C PHE A 65 -0.44 2.14 -1.05
N GLY A 66 -0.32 1.60 0.17
CA GLY A 66 -0.99 0.36 0.55
C GLY A 66 -2.52 0.48 0.49
N SER A 67 -3.08 1.59 0.97
CA SER A 67 -4.51 1.89 0.87
C SER A 67 -4.97 2.06 -0.57
N ALA A 68 -4.22 2.80 -1.40
CA ALA A 68 -4.53 2.97 -2.81
C ALA A 68 -4.57 1.62 -3.56
N ALA A 69 -3.56 0.76 -3.36
CA ALA A 69 -3.50 -0.56 -3.99
C ALA A 69 -4.61 -1.49 -3.50
N MET A 70 -4.95 -1.46 -2.21
CA MET A 70 -6.11 -2.17 -1.68
C MET A 70 -7.42 -1.67 -2.30
N GLY A 71 -7.62 -0.36 -2.40
CA GLY A 71 -8.80 0.24 -3.03
C GLY A 71 -8.97 -0.21 -4.47
N THR A 72 -7.90 -0.19 -5.28
CA THR A 72 -7.92 -0.71 -6.65
C THR A 72 -8.31 -2.19 -6.70
N ALA A 73 -7.81 -3.00 -5.76
CA ALA A 73 -8.14 -4.42 -5.68
C ALA A 73 -9.63 -4.65 -5.36
N VAL A 74 -10.24 -3.82 -4.51
CA VAL A 74 -11.68 -3.87 -4.22
C VAL A 74 -12.50 -3.51 -5.46
N PHE A 75 -12.17 -2.43 -6.16
CA PHE A 75 -12.89 -2.03 -7.38
C PHE A 75 -12.80 -3.08 -8.49
N LEU A 76 -11.67 -3.77 -8.61
CA LEU A 76 -11.50 -4.85 -9.58
C LEU A 76 -12.35 -6.07 -9.22
N LEU A 77 -12.42 -6.42 -7.93
CA LEU A 77 -13.25 -7.53 -7.45
C LEU A 77 -14.74 -7.28 -7.71
N GLU A 78 -15.25 -6.07 -7.43
CA GLU A 78 -16.64 -5.69 -7.69
C GLU A 78 -17.02 -5.89 -9.17
N ARG A 79 -16.12 -5.51 -10.08
CA ARG A 79 -16.34 -5.64 -11.53
C ARG A 79 -16.41 -7.09 -12.00
N GLU A 80 -15.75 -8.02 -11.32
CA GLU A 80 -15.81 -9.45 -11.62
C GLU A 80 -17.14 -10.05 -11.14
N GLU A 81 -17.64 -9.65 -9.97
CA GLU A 81 -18.92 -10.14 -9.44
C GLU A 81 -20.14 -9.63 -10.24
N GLU A 82 -20.15 -8.36 -10.68
CA GLU A 82 -21.24 -7.80 -11.52
C GLU A 82 -21.35 -8.43 -12.92
N GLY A 83 -20.29 -9.06 -13.42
CA GLY A 83 -20.24 -9.68 -14.75
C GLY A 83 -20.84 -11.09 -14.79
N GLU A 84 -20.86 -11.80 -13.66
CA GLU A 84 -21.31 -13.19 -13.55
C GLU A 84 -22.85 -13.31 -13.45
N ASP A 85 -23.54 -12.26 -12.98
CA ASP A 85 -25.01 -12.18 -12.85
C ASP A 85 -25.74 -11.88 -14.20
N ARG A 86 -25.03 -11.90 -15.33
CA ARG A 86 -25.57 -11.58 -16.68
C ARG A 86 -25.56 -12.77 -17.65
N ASP A 87 -25.99 -13.94 -17.21
CA ASP A 87 -26.36 -15.06 -18.12
C ASP A 87 -27.87 -15.39 -17.98
N PRO A 88 -28.70 -15.27 -19.04
CA PRO A 88 -30.15 -15.50 -19.04
C PRO A 88 -30.59 -16.97 -19.07
#